data_AF-A0A9J6G1Q0-F1
#
_entry.id   AF-A0A9J6G1Q0-F1
#
_cell.length_a   1.000
_cell.length_b   1.000
_cell.length_c   1.000
_cell.angle_alpha   90.00
_cell.angle_beta   90.00
_cell.angle_gamma   90.00
#
_symmetry.space_group_name_H-M   'P 1'
#
loop_
_entity.id
_entity.type
_entity.pdbx_description
1 polymer ?
#
loop_
_entity_poly.entity_id
_entity_poly.type
_entity_poly.pdbx_seq_one_letter_code
_entity_poly.pdbx_strand_id
1 'polypeptide(L)'
;MAGFEKITTSDYGEFSRFSRPLYPRSDPRTRDWFLLGNPFFITLVVGGYLYIVYRAGPRFMANRKPYDLRGIIRIYNLIMIVTNAFFGYHFMKNSYFGGNYNLFCQGMTYATDQNSMNILWWGYFYFFVRVADFMDTFFFVLRKKQRQITLQHTLHHALVVANGWLWFQKYLWWKKYLTRAQIVQHLVIIAHGLVPLFYDCGYPRFFIYLALPQGLLGLALFINFYVFAYQRKTFKEAISGEVCMLKED
;
A
#
# COMPACT_ATOMS: atom_id res chain seq x y z
N MET A 1 -49.77 -28.54 25.08
CA MET A 1 -48.65 -28.16 25.97
C MET A 1 -47.37 -28.78 25.41
N ALA A 2 -46.56 -27.95 24.77
CA ALA A 2 -45.15 -28.22 24.48
C ALA A 2 -44.47 -26.86 24.62
N GLY A 3 -43.59 -26.74 25.61
CA GLY A 3 -42.98 -25.48 26.00
C GLY A 3 -41.95 -25.03 24.97
N PHE A 4 -41.97 -23.74 24.64
CA PHE A 4 -40.86 -23.09 23.96
C PHE A 4 -39.78 -22.79 24.99
N GLU A 5 -38.65 -23.49 24.89
CA GLU A 5 -37.44 -23.16 25.64
C GLU A 5 -36.69 -22.04 24.89
N LYS A 6 -36.36 -20.95 25.60
CA LYS A 6 -35.56 -19.85 25.05
C LYS A 6 -34.09 -20.28 25.02
N ILE A 7 -33.54 -20.45 23.83
CA ILE A 7 -32.09 -20.53 23.64
C ILE A 7 -31.51 -19.15 23.99
N THR A 8 -30.75 -19.06 25.07
CA THR A 8 -30.08 -17.83 25.50
C THR A 8 -28.81 -17.58 24.69
N THR A 9 -28.49 -16.31 24.47
CA THR A 9 -27.33 -15.80 23.71
C THR A 9 -25.96 -16.09 24.33
N SER A 10 -25.87 -17.03 25.28
CA SER A 10 -24.62 -17.34 26.01
C SER A 10 -23.75 -18.38 25.29
N ASP A 11 -24.34 -19.34 24.57
CA ASP A 11 -23.58 -20.50 24.03
C ASP A 11 -22.88 -20.24 22.69
N TYR A 12 -23.15 -19.12 22.03
CA TYR A 12 -22.44 -18.73 20.80
C TYR A 12 -21.24 -17.81 21.06
N GLY A 13 -20.97 -17.45 22.32
CA GLY A 13 -20.08 -16.34 22.70
C GLY A 13 -18.58 -16.65 22.80
N GLU A 14 -18.18 -17.92 22.81
CA GLU A 14 -16.79 -18.30 23.13
C GLU A 14 -15.99 -18.87 21.94
N PHE A 15 -16.59 -19.68 21.06
CA PHE A 15 -15.82 -20.35 20.01
C PHE A 15 -15.55 -19.49 18.76
N SER A 16 -16.34 -18.44 18.50
CA SER A 16 -16.11 -17.55 17.35
C SER A 16 -15.17 -16.38 17.64
N ARG A 17 -14.66 -16.25 18.87
CA ARG A 17 -13.83 -15.11 19.28
C ARG A 17 -12.34 -15.26 18.90
N PHE A 18 -11.91 -16.45 18.48
CA PHE A 18 -10.47 -16.75 18.30
C PHE A 18 -9.94 -16.71 16.85
N SER A 19 -10.77 -16.62 15.81
CA SER A 19 -10.23 -16.81 14.44
C SER A 19 -11.04 -16.20 13.29
N ARG A 20 -11.77 -15.10 13.48
CA ARG A 20 -12.21 -14.28 12.34
C ARG A 20 -11.14 -13.20 12.07
N PRO A 21 -10.46 -13.19 10.91
CA PRO A 21 -9.78 -11.98 10.49
C PRO A 21 -10.86 -10.92 10.31
N LEU A 22 -10.98 -10.00 11.27
CA LEU A 22 -12.09 -9.04 11.37
C LEU A 22 -12.15 -8.02 10.20
N TYR A 23 -11.36 -8.20 9.15
CA TYR A 23 -11.31 -7.34 7.98
C TYR A 23 -10.83 -8.14 6.76
N PRO A 24 -11.47 -8.01 5.58
CA PRO A 24 -10.82 -8.43 4.34
C PRO A 24 -9.56 -7.56 4.14
N ARG A 25 -8.40 -8.20 4.00
CA ARG A 25 -7.07 -7.55 3.85
C ARG A 25 -6.96 -6.73 2.55
N SER A 26 -7.80 -7.04 1.56
CA SER A 26 -7.81 -6.46 0.21
C SER A 26 -9.22 -5.98 -0.12
N ASP A 27 -9.38 -5.20 -1.20
CA ASP A 27 -10.71 -4.87 -1.69
C ASP A 27 -11.49 -6.18 -1.94
N PRO A 28 -12.65 -6.40 -1.29
CA PRO A 28 -13.38 -7.65 -1.44
C PRO A 28 -13.74 -7.95 -2.89
N ARG A 29 -13.88 -6.91 -3.74
CA ARG A 29 -14.19 -7.03 -5.16
C ARG A 29 -13.06 -7.63 -6.00
N THR A 30 -11.81 -7.52 -5.53
CA THR A 30 -10.62 -7.96 -6.28
C THR A 30 -9.82 -9.03 -5.52
N ARG A 31 -10.37 -9.61 -4.44
CA ARG A 31 -9.66 -10.55 -3.57
C ARG A 31 -9.16 -11.78 -4.32
N ASP A 32 -9.98 -12.27 -5.24
CA ASP A 32 -9.74 -13.54 -5.93
C ASP A 32 -9.10 -13.32 -7.32
N TRP A 33 -8.70 -12.08 -7.63
CA TRP A 33 -8.05 -11.75 -8.89
C TRP A 33 -6.60 -12.19 -8.89
N PHE A 34 -6.16 -12.70 -10.04
CA PHE A 34 -4.85 -13.31 -10.20
C PHE A 34 -3.74 -12.33 -9.80
N LEU A 35 -2.84 -12.83 -8.95
CA LEU A 35 -1.70 -12.17 -8.34
C LEU A 35 -2.06 -11.10 -7.29
N LEU A 36 -3.08 -10.25 -7.45
CA LEU A 36 -3.37 -9.09 -6.58
C LEU A 36 -3.38 -9.32 -5.06
N GLY A 37 -3.69 -10.53 -4.57
CA GLY A 37 -3.67 -10.82 -3.13
C GLY A 37 -2.28 -11.13 -2.55
N ASN A 38 -1.25 -11.33 -3.39
CA ASN A 38 0.04 -11.90 -2.97
C ASN A 38 1.15 -10.84 -2.84
N PRO A 39 1.51 -10.37 -1.61
CA PRO A 39 2.54 -9.36 -1.42
C PRO A 39 3.94 -9.82 -1.85
N PHE A 40 4.19 -11.13 -1.98
CA PHE A 40 5.46 -11.65 -2.50
C PHE A 40 5.61 -11.38 -4.00
N PHE A 41 4.51 -11.37 -4.76
CA PHE A 41 4.58 -11.09 -6.19
C PHE A 41 5.14 -9.69 -6.45
N ILE A 42 4.59 -8.66 -5.78
CA ILE A 42 5.04 -7.28 -5.98
C ILE A 42 6.47 -7.05 -5.50
N THR A 43 6.89 -7.68 -4.39
CA THR A 43 8.27 -7.57 -3.91
C THR A 43 9.26 -8.25 -4.84
N LEU A 44 8.90 -9.39 -5.44
CA LEU A 44 9.72 -10.05 -6.46
C LEU A 44 9.82 -9.23 -7.75
N VAL A 45 8.71 -8.61 -8.20
CA VAL A 45 8.71 -7.76 -9.40
C VAL A 45 9.60 -6.53 -9.20
N VAL A 46 9.41 -5.79 -8.11
CA VAL A 46 10.20 -4.57 -7.83
C VAL A 46 11.65 -4.91 -7.47
N GLY A 47 11.86 -5.91 -6.61
CA GLY A 47 13.20 -6.37 -6.23
C GLY A 47 13.98 -6.95 -7.42
N GLY A 48 13.31 -7.73 -8.27
CA GLY A 48 13.85 -8.25 -9.51
C GLY A 48 14.23 -7.14 -10.50
N TYR A 49 13.38 -6.13 -10.66
CA TYR A 49 13.69 -4.93 -11.44
C TYR A 49 14.98 -4.24 -10.95
N LEU A 50 15.07 -3.95 -9.65
CA LEU A 50 16.25 -3.29 -9.08
C LEU A 50 17.50 -4.16 -9.22
N TYR A 51 17.38 -5.47 -8.99
CA TYR A 51 18.49 -6.41 -9.18
C TYR A 51 18.97 -6.46 -10.64
N ILE A 52 18.05 -6.48 -11.61
CA ILE A 52 18.39 -6.46 -13.03
C ILE A 52 19.07 -5.15 -13.39
N VAL A 53 18.53 -4.01 -12.98
CA VAL A 53 19.07 -2.69 -13.35
C VAL A 53 20.45 -2.44 -12.75
N TYR A 54 20.64 -2.74 -11.47
CA TYR A 54 21.88 -2.38 -10.76
C TYR A 54 22.94 -3.48 -10.76
N ARG A 55 22.57 -4.75 -10.97
CA ARG A 55 23.50 -5.86 -10.82
C ARG A 55 23.55 -6.77 -12.04
N ALA A 56 22.48 -7.48 -12.38
CA ALA A 56 22.52 -8.51 -13.41
C ALA A 56 22.71 -7.93 -14.81
N GLY A 57 22.01 -6.86 -15.16
CA GLY A 57 22.05 -6.20 -16.46
C GLY A 57 23.42 -5.58 -16.78
N PRO A 58 24.01 -4.73 -15.90
CA PRO A 58 25.36 -4.23 -16.10
C PRO A 58 26.41 -5.35 -16.20
N ARG A 59 26.29 -6.41 -15.39
CA ARG A 59 27.18 -7.58 -15.46
C ARG A 59 27.05 -8.33 -16.78
N PHE A 60 25.82 -8.54 -17.26
CA PHE A 60 25.54 -9.17 -18.56
C PHE A 60 26.11 -8.35 -19.72
N MET A 61 26.03 -7.01 -19.62
CA MET A 61 26.53 -6.09 -20.65
C MET A 61 28.02 -5.78 -20.56
N ALA A 62 28.74 -6.22 -19.52
CA ALA A 62 30.15 -5.86 -19.29
C ALA A 62 31.02 -6.10 -20.54
N ASN A 63 30.95 -7.32 -21.09
CA ASN A 63 31.76 -7.76 -22.23
C ASN A 63 31.01 -7.70 -23.58
N ARG A 64 29.87 -7.00 -23.64
CA ARG A 64 29.04 -6.89 -24.85
C ARG A 64 29.06 -5.47 -25.41
N LYS A 65 28.96 -5.33 -26.73
CA LYS A 65 28.74 -4.03 -27.39
C LYS A 65 27.29 -3.57 -27.10
N PRO A 66 27.04 -2.25 -27.04
CA PRO A 66 25.68 -1.73 -26.85
C PRO A 66 24.78 -2.14 -28.03
N TYR A 67 23.58 -2.64 -27.74
CA TYR A 67 22.62 -3.05 -28.77
C TYR A 67 21.97 -1.84 -29.45
N ASP A 68 21.71 -1.90 -30.76
CA ASP A 68 20.93 -0.86 -31.46
C ASP A 68 19.43 -1.19 -31.43
N LEU A 69 18.78 -0.78 -30.34
CA LEU A 69 17.35 -1.04 -30.11
C LEU A 69 16.46 0.14 -30.54
N ARG A 70 16.96 1.09 -31.35
CA ARG A 70 16.22 2.33 -31.67
C ARG A 70 14.85 2.08 -32.31
N GLY A 71 14.75 1.12 -33.23
CA GLY A 71 13.48 0.77 -33.87
C GLY A 71 12.48 0.16 -32.88
N ILE A 72 12.94 -0.79 -32.07
CA ILE A 72 12.14 -1.45 -31.02
C ILE A 72 11.61 -0.41 -30.02
N ILE A 73 12.46 0.50 -29.57
CA ILE A 73 12.07 1.56 -28.61
C ILE A 73 11.00 2.48 -29.22
N ARG A 74 11.08 2.83 -30.51
CA ARG A 74 10.04 3.65 -31.16
C ARG A 74 8.69 2.94 -31.17
N ILE A 75 8.67 1.66 -31.55
CA ILE A 75 7.44 0.85 -31.58
C ILE A 75 6.88 0.69 -30.17
N TYR A 76 7.72 0.35 -29.20
CA TYR A 76 7.35 0.24 -27.80
C TYR A 76 6.73 1.55 -27.28
N ASN A 77 7.38 2.69 -27.49
CA ASN A 77 6.86 3.98 -27.05
C ASN A 77 5.52 4.31 -27.72
N LEU A 78 5.34 4.00 -29.01
CA LEU A 78 4.06 4.19 -29.70
C LEU A 78 2.96 3.32 -29.08
N ILE A 79 3.23 2.04 -28.83
CA ILE A 79 2.30 1.12 -28.16
C ILE A 79 1.95 1.65 -26.77
N MET A 80 2.93 2.14 -26.01
CA MET A 80 2.71 2.69 -24.68
C MET A 80 1.86 3.96 -24.70
N ILE A 81 2.03 4.84 -25.69
CA ILE A 81 1.20 6.04 -25.88
C ILE A 81 -0.25 5.63 -26.14
N VAL A 82 -0.49 4.75 -27.12
CA VAL A 82 -1.84 4.29 -27.49
C VAL A 82 -2.50 3.57 -26.32
N THR A 83 -1.77 2.70 -25.64
CA THR A 83 -2.27 1.94 -24.48
C THR A 83 -2.62 2.86 -23.31
N ASN A 84 -1.77 3.83 -22.96
CA ASN A 84 -2.09 4.79 -21.91
C ASN A 84 -3.31 5.66 -22.25
N ALA A 85 -3.45 6.09 -23.51
CA ALA A 85 -4.62 6.82 -23.97
C ALA A 85 -5.90 5.97 -23.88
N PHE A 86 -5.84 4.69 -24.26
CA PHE A 86 -6.94 3.75 -24.15
C PHE A 86 -7.43 3.59 -22.70
N PHE A 87 -6.51 3.32 -21.76
CA PHE A 87 -6.88 3.19 -20.34
C PHE A 87 -7.36 4.53 -19.75
N GLY A 88 -6.76 5.66 -20.16
CA GLY A 88 -7.21 6.99 -19.77
C GLY A 88 -8.65 7.29 -20.20
N TYR A 89 -9.01 6.91 -21.43
CA TYR A 89 -10.38 7.01 -21.94
C TYR A 89 -11.35 6.16 -21.11
N HIS A 90 -11.02 4.90 -20.86
CA HIS A 90 -11.87 4.02 -20.04
C HIS A 90 -12.02 4.51 -18.61
N PHE A 91 -10.95 5.01 -17.99
CA PHE A 91 -11.03 5.61 -16.67
C PHE A 91 -11.99 6.81 -16.68
N MET A 92 -11.76 7.77 -17.57
CA MET A 92 -12.54 9.00 -17.67
C MET A 92 -14.02 8.75 -17.98
N LYS A 93 -14.31 7.79 -18.86
CA LYS A 93 -15.68 7.37 -19.20
C LYS A 93 -16.41 6.79 -17.99
N ASN A 94 -15.78 5.92 -17.21
CA ASN A 94 -16.44 5.25 -16.09
C ASN A 94 -16.41 6.09 -14.80
N SER A 95 -15.53 7.08 -14.66
CA SER A 95 -15.46 7.95 -13.48
C SER A 95 -16.29 9.22 -13.66
N TYR A 96 -15.91 10.11 -14.57
CA TYR A 96 -16.50 11.44 -14.68
C TYR A 96 -17.73 11.48 -15.60
N PHE A 97 -17.65 10.85 -16.78
CA PHE A 97 -18.73 10.93 -17.78
C PHE A 97 -19.83 9.89 -17.59
N GLY A 98 -19.62 8.90 -16.72
CA GLY A 98 -20.59 7.84 -16.42
C GLY A 98 -20.75 7.53 -14.94
N GLY A 99 -19.74 7.81 -14.11
CA GLY A 99 -19.73 7.52 -12.67
C GLY A 99 -20.04 8.71 -11.76
N ASN A 100 -20.33 9.89 -12.32
CA ASN A 100 -20.65 11.13 -11.58
C ASN A 100 -19.58 11.54 -10.54
N TYR A 101 -18.30 11.28 -10.83
CA TYR A 101 -17.21 11.67 -9.93
C TYR A 101 -17.13 13.19 -9.78
N ASN A 102 -16.97 13.66 -8.54
CA ASN A 102 -16.70 15.07 -8.28
C ASN A 102 -15.20 15.37 -8.54
N LEU A 103 -14.93 16.34 -9.41
CA LEU A 103 -13.57 16.75 -9.79
C LEU A 103 -12.73 17.27 -8.61
N PHE A 104 -13.37 17.80 -7.57
CA PHE A 104 -12.69 18.38 -6.42
C PHE A 104 -12.55 17.41 -5.25
N CYS A 105 -13.58 16.59 -4.99
CA CYS A 105 -13.59 15.70 -3.84
C CYS A 105 -14.33 14.40 -4.15
N GLN A 106 -13.57 13.36 -4.48
CA GLN A 106 -14.10 12.02 -4.66
C GLN A 106 -13.46 11.06 -3.66
N GLY A 107 -14.27 10.52 -2.76
CA GLY A 107 -13.87 9.47 -1.83
C GLY A 107 -13.73 8.10 -2.52
N MET A 108 -13.08 7.17 -1.84
CA MET A 108 -13.08 5.77 -2.27
C MET A 108 -14.46 5.15 -2.02
N THR A 109 -15.08 4.65 -3.09
CA THR A 109 -16.32 3.86 -3.00
C THR A 109 -16.03 2.37 -3.19
N TYR A 110 -16.79 1.55 -2.47
CA TYR A 110 -16.78 0.09 -2.58
C TYR A 110 -18.05 -0.46 -3.23
N ALA A 111 -18.81 0.40 -3.92
CA ALA A 111 -19.98 0.00 -4.67
C ALA A 111 -19.63 -1.01 -5.77
N THR A 112 -20.55 -1.91 -6.06
CA THR A 112 -20.44 -2.96 -7.08
C THR A 112 -21.19 -2.59 -8.36
N ASP A 113 -21.52 -1.31 -8.55
CA ASP A 113 -22.12 -0.82 -9.78
C ASP A 113 -21.19 -1.03 -10.97
N GLN A 114 -21.79 -1.02 -12.18
CA GLN A 114 -21.06 -1.35 -13.41
C GLN A 114 -19.85 -0.43 -13.64
N ASN A 115 -19.97 0.87 -13.34
CA ASN A 115 -18.90 1.82 -13.54
C ASN A 115 -17.75 1.60 -12.55
N SER A 116 -18.07 1.41 -11.26
CA SER A 116 -17.08 1.07 -10.23
C SER A 116 -16.33 -0.23 -10.55
N MET A 117 -17.05 -1.27 -10.98
CA MET A 117 -16.44 -2.55 -11.38
C MET A 117 -15.60 -2.42 -12.66
N ASN A 118 -16.04 -1.63 -13.63
CA ASN A 118 -15.25 -1.33 -14.83
C ASN A 118 -13.95 -0.59 -14.48
N ILE A 119 -13.99 0.40 -13.58
CA ILE A 119 -12.79 1.13 -13.13
C ILE A 119 -11.78 0.15 -12.53
N LEU A 120 -12.23 -0.77 -11.67
CA LEU A 120 -11.36 -1.79 -11.10
C LEU A 120 -10.78 -2.73 -12.16
N TRP A 121 -11.63 -3.21 -13.07
CA TRP A 121 -11.24 -4.15 -14.12
C TRP A 121 -10.18 -3.56 -15.05
N TRP A 122 -10.43 -2.35 -15.57
CA TRP A 122 -9.45 -1.66 -16.41
C TRP A 122 -8.21 -1.25 -15.61
N GLY A 123 -8.37 -0.85 -14.34
CA GLY A 123 -7.26 -0.58 -13.44
C GLY A 123 -6.34 -1.78 -13.23
N TYR A 124 -6.89 -3.00 -13.18
CA TYR A 124 -6.11 -4.22 -13.02
C TYR A 124 -5.21 -4.50 -14.22
N PHE A 125 -5.73 -4.39 -15.44
CA PHE A 125 -4.88 -4.51 -16.64
C PHE A 125 -3.88 -3.36 -16.75
N TYR A 126 -4.28 -2.16 -16.34
CA TYR A 126 -3.41 -1.00 -16.34
C TYR A 126 -2.21 -1.16 -15.40
N PHE A 127 -2.39 -1.86 -14.27
CA PHE A 127 -1.28 -2.20 -13.40
C PHE A 127 -0.17 -2.98 -14.14
N PHE A 128 -0.51 -3.92 -15.03
CA PHE A 128 0.49 -4.62 -15.85
C PHE A 128 1.17 -3.71 -16.88
N VAL A 129 0.46 -2.72 -17.42
CA VAL A 129 1.08 -1.67 -18.27
C VAL A 129 2.13 -0.90 -17.45
N ARG A 130 1.87 -0.62 -16.17
CA ARG A 130 2.85 0.02 -15.28
C ARG A 130 4.04 -0.88 -14.94
N VAL A 131 3.87 -2.19 -14.90
CA VAL A 131 5.01 -3.12 -14.83
C VAL A 131 5.81 -3.12 -16.14
N ALA A 132 5.13 -2.99 -17.29
CA ALA A 132 5.80 -2.91 -18.60
C ALA A 132 6.69 -1.66 -18.73
N ASP A 133 6.40 -0.56 -18.02
CA ASP A 133 7.26 0.63 -17.96
C ASP A 133 8.70 0.32 -17.51
N PHE A 134 8.95 -0.81 -16.83
CA PHE A 134 10.31 -1.26 -16.49
C PHE A 134 11.19 -1.55 -17.71
N MET A 135 10.58 -1.81 -18.88
CA MET A 135 11.31 -2.05 -20.13
C MET A 135 12.15 -0.84 -20.54
N ASP A 136 11.72 0.39 -20.23
CA ASP A 136 12.49 1.60 -20.52
C ASP A 136 13.89 1.57 -19.91
N THR A 137 13.96 1.19 -18.63
CA THR A 137 15.23 1.06 -17.93
C THR A 137 16.05 -0.11 -18.48
N PHE A 138 15.40 -1.23 -18.84
CA PHE A 138 16.09 -2.36 -19.45
C PHE A 138 16.71 -2.00 -20.81
N PHE A 139 16.02 -1.20 -21.62
CA PHE A 139 16.56 -0.65 -22.86
C PHE A 139 17.77 0.25 -22.60
N PHE A 140 17.75 1.09 -21.57
CA PHE A 140 18.92 1.91 -21.20
C PHE A 140 20.12 1.06 -20.79
N VAL A 141 19.89 -0.02 -20.03
CA VAL A 141 20.95 -0.97 -19.64
C VAL A 141 21.55 -1.65 -20.87
N LEU A 142 20.72 -2.20 -21.75
CA LEU A 142 21.14 -2.90 -22.98
C LEU A 142 21.84 -1.98 -24.00
N ARG A 143 21.55 -0.68 -23.96
CA ARG A 143 22.21 0.33 -24.79
C ARG A 143 23.44 0.96 -24.14
N LYS A 144 23.82 0.53 -22.93
CA LYS A 144 24.88 1.13 -22.10
C LYS A 144 24.71 2.64 -21.89
N LYS A 145 23.47 3.11 -21.70
CA LYS A 145 23.15 4.53 -21.44
C LYS A 145 22.94 4.81 -19.95
N GLN A 146 23.93 4.44 -19.12
CA GLN A 146 23.84 4.52 -17.65
C GLN A 146 23.56 5.93 -17.12
N ARG A 147 24.01 6.99 -17.82
CA ARG A 147 23.70 8.38 -17.46
C ARG A 147 22.19 8.69 -17.38
N GLN A 148 21.36 7.93 -18.11
CA GLN A 148 19.91 8.09 -18.11
C GLN A 148 19.24 7.36 -16.94
N ILE A 149 19.93 6.40 -16.31
CA ILE A 149 19.43 5.63 -15.17
C ILE A 149 19.76 6.38 -13.88
N THR A 150 19.01 7.45 -13.61
CA THR A 150 19.16 8.22 -12.38
C THR A 150 18.44 7.54 -11.22
N LEU A 151 18.83 7.89 -9.98
CA LEU A 151 18.11 7.43 -8.78
C LEU A 151 16.63 7.85 -8.82
N GLN A 152 16.34 9.06 -9.31
CA GLN A 152 14.98 9.54 -9.46
C GLN A 152 14.17 8.66 -10.42
N HIS A 153 14.74 8.31 -11.58
CA HIS A 153 14.09 7.44 -12.56
C HIS A 153 13.75 6.07 -11.97
N THR A 154 14.75 5.40 -11.37
CA THR A 154 14.56 4.05 -10.83
C THR A 154 13.62 4.01 -9.64
N LEU A 155 13.71 4.99 -8.72
CA LEU A 155 12.78 5.12 -7.61
C LEU A 155 11.36 5.43 -8.09
N HIS A 156 11.19 6.33 -9.05
CA HIS A 156 9.88 6.65 -9.64
C HIS A 156 9.21 5.38 -10.18
N HIS A 157 9.89 4.62 -11.04
CA HIS A 157 9.33 3.39 -11.62
C HIS A 157 8.98 2.35 -10.53
N ALA A 158 9.88 2.11 -9.58
CA ALA A 158 9.62 1.18 -8.48
C ALA A 158 8.40 1.59 -7.64
N LEU A 159 8.29 2.89 -7.32
CA LEU A 159 7.20 3.42 -6.49
C LEU A 159 5.88 3.45 -7.23
N VAL A 160 5.83 3.78 -8.52
CA VAL A 160 4.59 3.76 -9.31
C VAL A 160 3.98 2.36 -9.31
N VAL A 161 4.80 1.33 -9.54
CA VAL A 161 4.33 -0.08 -9.54
C VAL A 161 3.92 -0.53 -8.13
N ALA A 162 4.72 -0.22 -7.11
CA ALA A 162 4.37 -0.54 -5.73
C ALA A 162 3.07 0.15 -5.28
N ASN A 163 2.88 1.44 -5.59
CA ASN A 163 1.67 2.17 -5.25
C ASN A 163 0.45 1.68 -6.04
N GLY A 164 0.62 1.33 -7.33
CA GLY A 164 -0.44 0.75 -8.13
C GLY A 164 -0.96 -0.55 -7.52
N TRP A 165 -0.08 -1.40 -7.00
CA TRP A 165 -0.47 -2.58 -6.24
C TRP A 165 -1.19 -2.24 -4.93
N LEU A 166 -0.64 -1.28 -4.16
CA LEU A 166 -1.21 -0.84 -2.89
C LEU A 166 -2.61 -0.25 -3.04
N TRP A 167 -2.94 0.32 -4.20
CA TRP A 167 -4.28 0.84 -4.50
C TRP A 167 -5.36 -0.25 -4.44
N PHE A 168 -5.02 -1.50 -4.80
CA PHE A 168 -5.93 -2.66 -4.65
C PHE A 168 -5.96 -3.22 -3.22
N GLN A 169 -5.02 -2.81 -2.36
CA GLN A 169 -4.97 -3.24 -0.97
C GLN A 169 -5.76 -2.29 -0.08
N LYS A 170 -7.00 -2.70 0.25
CA LYS A 170 -7.89 -1.97 1.15
C LYS A 170 -7.23 -1.63 2.49
N TYR A 171 -6.47 -2.57 3.08
CA TYR A 171 -5.81 -2.37 4.36
C TYR A 171 -4.41 -3.03 4.42
N LEU A 172 -3.38 -2.20 4.60
CA LEU A 172 -2.05 -2.70 4.96
C LEU A 172 -2.06 -3.20 6.42
N TRP A 173 -2.15 -4.52 6.61
CA TRP A 173 -2.18 -5.17 7.92
C TRP A 173 -0.98 -4.79 8.81
N TRP A 174 0.20 -4.53 8.21
CA TRP A 174 1.39 -4.10 8.94
C TRP A 174 1.29 -2.69 9.52
N LYS A 175 0.34 -1.84 9.09
CA LYS A 175 0.31 -0.42 9.52
C LYS A 175 0.15 -0.32 11.04
N LYS A 176 -0.65 -1.22 11.63
CA LYS A 176 -0.80 -1.34 13.09
C LYS A 176 0.50 -1.75 13.78
N TYR A 177 1.27 -2.66 13.17
CA TYR A 177 2.56 -3.11 13.70
C TYR A 177 3.63 -2.04 13.58
N LEU A 178 3.64 -1.28 12.49
CA LEU A 178 4.53 -0.14 12.30
C LEU A 178 4.27 0.94 13.36
N THR A 179 3.01 1.32 13.60
CA THR A 179 2.68 2.30 14.66
C THR A 179 3.04 1.78 16.05
N ARG A 180 2.85 0.48 16.33
CA ARG A 180 3.31 -0.15 17.58
C ARG A 180 4.83 -0.09 17.72
N ALA A 181 5.57 -0.38 16.65
CA ALA A 181 7.02 -0.28 16.63
C ALA A 181 7.49 1.17 16.86
N GLN A 182 6.81 2.17 16.28
CA GLN A 182 7.09 3.59 16.52
C GLN A 182 6.86 4.00 17.98
N ILE A 183 5.78 3.52 18.62
CA ILE A 183 5.52 3.76 20.05
C ILE A 183 6.61 3.12 20.91
N VAL A 184 6.96 1.86 20.65
CA VAL A 184 8.03 1.15 21.38
C VAL A 184 9.38 1.85 21.18
N GLN A 185 9.71 2.24 19.95
CA GLN A 185 10.93 2.99 19.64
C GLN A 185 10.99 4.30 20.43
N HIS A 186 9.88 5.06 20.49
CA HIS A 186 9.83 6.32 21.25
C HIS A 186 10.03 6.09 22.75
N LEU A 187 9.44 5.04 23.33
CA LEU A 187 9.65 4.67 24.72
C LEU A 187 11.12 4.34 25.02
N VAL A 188 11.77 3.55 24.16
CA VAL A 188 13.18 3.19 24.29
C VAL A 188 14.08 4.43 24.21
N ILE A 189 13.81 5.34 23.26
CA ILE A 189 14.57 6.58 23.10
C ILE A 189 14.42 7.49 24.32
N ILE A 190 13.21 7.65 24.86
CA ILE A 190 12.97 8.43 26.07
C ILE A 190 13.70 7.82 27.27
N ALA A 191 13.60 6.49 27.47
CA ALA A 191 14.29 5.80 28.55
C ALA A 191 15.82 5.96 28.46
N HIS A 192 16.39 5.78 27.27
CA HIS A 192 17.82 6.00 27.04
C HIS A 192 18.23 7.47 27.25
N GLY A 193 17.38 8.42 26.86
CA GLY A 193 17.60 9.86 27.04
C GLY A 193 17.55 10.32 28.50
N LEU A 194 16.96 9.55 29.41
CA LEU A 194 16.91 9.84 30.84
C LEU A 194 18.14 9.35 31.62
N VAL A 195 18.96 8.45 31.05
CA VAL A 195 20.17 7.89 31.71
C VAL A 195 21.10 8.97 32.27
N PRO A 196 21.41 10.07 31.54
CA PRO A 196 22.33 11.11 32.05
C PRO A 196 21.75 11.96 33.20
N LEU A 197 20.48 11.76 33.60
CA LEU A 197 19.93 12.36 34.82
C LEU A 197 20.31 11.57 36.08
N PHE A 198 20.65 10.30 35.92
CA PHE A 198 20.96 9.38 37.02
C PHE A 198 22.44 8.98 37.09
N TYR A 199 23.18 9.17 35.99
CA TYR A 199 24.60 8.90 35.90
C TYR A 199 25.33 10.12 35.33
N ASP A 200 26.33 10.60 36.06
CA ASP A 200 27.16 11.72 35.61
C ASP A 200 28.16 11.25 34.54
N CYS A 201 27.73 11.31 33.29
CA CYS A 201 28.54 11.01 32.10
C CYS A 201 29.07 12.28 31.41
N GLY A 202 29.08 13.42 32.09
CA GLY A 202 29.53 14.71 31.55
C GLY A 202 28.57 15.36 30.54
N TYR A 203 27.36 14.82 30.37
CA TYR A 203 26.37 15.35 29.42
C TYR A 203 25.62 16.57 30.01
N PRO A 204 25.45 17.67 29.26
CA PRO A 204 24.76 18.86 29.77
C PRO A 204 23.26 18.60 29.97
N ARG A 205 22.78 18.65 31.22
CA ARG A 205 21.37 18.37 31.59
C ARG A 205 20.36 19.30 30.91
N PHE A 206 20.78 20.48 30.46
CA PHE A 206 19.96 21.44 29.71
C PHE A 206 19.32 20.82 28.46
N PHE A 207 20.07 20.04 27.67
CA PHE A 207 19.54 19.42 26.45
C PHE A 207 18.49 18.35 26.74
N ILE A 208 18.56 17.70 27.90
CA ILE A 208 17.57 16.72 28.36
C ILE A 208 16.24 17.41 28.64
N TYR A 209 16.26 18.54 29.34
CA TYR A 209 15.05 19.32 29.63
C TYR A 209 14.38 19.89 28.37
N LEU A 210 15.15 20.14 27.31
CA LEU A 210 14.62 20.56 26.02
C LEU A 210 14.01 19.40 25.21
N ALA A 211 14.68 18.24 25.18
CA ALA A 211 14.29 17.09 24.37
C ALA A 211 13.14 16.27 24.99
N LEU A 212 13.06 16.21 26.32
CA LEU A 212 12.06 15.38 27.03
C LEU A 212 10.61 15.80 26.73
N PRO A 213 10.22 17.09 26.78
CA PRO A 213 8.88 17.52 26.40
C PRO A 213 8.52 17.16 24.95
N GLN A 214 9.48 17.28 24.03
CA GLN A 214 9.28 16.91 22.62
C GLN A 214 9.03 15.41 22.45
N GLY A 215 9.80 14.57 23.15
CA GLY A 215 9.61 13.12 23.14
C GLY A 215 8.26 12.70 23.74
N LEU A 216 7.84 13.31 24.85
CA LEU A 216 6.55 13.04 25.47
C LEU A 216 5.37 13.47 24.59
N LEU A 217 5.47 14.62 23.91
CA LEU A 217 4.47 15.06 22.95
C LEU A 217 4.37 14.09 21.76
N GLY A 218 5.51 13.68 21.20
CA GLY A 218 5.56 12.70 20.12
C GLY A 218 4.88 11.38 20.52
N LEU A 219 5.24 10.84 21.70
CA LEU A 219 4.63 9.65 22.24
C LEU A 219 3.11 9.79 22.43
N ALA A 220 2.65 10.92 23.00
CA ALA A 220 1.23 11.19 23.20
C ALA A 220 0.45 11.25 21.88
N LEU A 221 1.00 11.88 20.84
CA LEU A 221 0.40 11.95 19.51
C LEU A 221 0.30 10.56 18.86
N PHE A 222 1.35 9.74 18.95
CA PHE A 222 1.33 8.37 18.42
C PHE A 222 0.36 7.45 19.17
N ILE A 223 0.28 7.57 20.50
CA ILE A 223 -0.72 6.85 21.31
C ILE A 223 -2.13 7.29 20.93
N ASN A 224 -2.37 8.61 20.86
CA ASN A 224 -3.68 9.16 20.47
C ASN A 224 -4.09 8.68 19.08
N PHE A 225 -3.19 8.77 18.10
CA PHE A 225 -3.41 8.23 16.76
C PHE A 225 -3.71 6.73 16.79
N TYR A 226 -2.93 5.93 17.54
CA TYR A 226 -3.13 4.49 17.63
C TYR A 226 -4.48 4.13 18.24
N VAL A 227 -4.86 4.79 19.33
CA VAL A 227 -6.16 4.59 19.99
C VAL A 227 -7.29 4.99 19.04
N PHE A 228 -7.22 6.17 18.43
CA PHE A 228 -8.26 6.66 17.53
C PHE A 228 -8.41 5.78 16.27
N ALA A 229 -7.30 5.48 15.60
CA ALA A 229 -7.29 4.78 14.32
C ALA A 229 -7.56 3.27 14.46
N TYR A 230 -7.08 2.62 15.53
CA TYR A 230 -7.14 1.16 15.65
C TYR A 230 -8.02 0.65 16.79
N GLN A 231 -8.15 1.35 17.92
CA GLN A 231 -9.00 0.89 19.03
C GLN A 231 -10.42 1.45 18.97
N ARG A 232 -10.58 2.76 18.76
CA ARG A 232 -11.88 3.44 18.73
C ARG A 232 -12.73 3.00 17.54
N LYS A 233 -12.09 2.70 16.40
CA LYS A 233 -12.73 2.09 15.23
C LYS A 233 -13.28 0.68 15.55
N THR A 234 -12.45 -0.17 16.16
CA THR A 234 -12.84 -1.52 16.59
C THR A 234 -13.98 -1.47 17.63
N PHE A 235 -13.95 -0.51 18.55
CA PHE A 235 -15.00 -0.31 19.56
C PHE A 235 -16.33 0.13 18.94
N LYS A 236 -16.31 1.08 18.00
CA LYS A 236 -17.51 1.51 17.26
C LYS A 236 -18.14 0.35 16.48
N GLU A 237 -17.33 -0.48 15.83
CA GLU A 237 -17.79 -1.66 15.09
C GLU A 237 -18.33 -2.77 16.01
N ALA A 238 -17.77 -2.91 17.22
CA ALA A 238 -18.27 -3.85 18.22
C ALA A 238 -19.59 -3.40 18.86
N ILE A 239 -19.80 -2.08 19.01
CA ILE A 239 -21.05 -1.51 19.52
C ILE A 239 -22.15 -1.50 18.48
N SER A 240 -21.83 -1.28 17.20
CA SER A 240 -22.86 -1.13 16.17
C SER A 240 -23.65 -2.40 15.91
N GLY A 241 -23.13 -3.61 16.20
CA GLY A 241 -23.86 -4.88 16.03
C GLY A 241 -24.33 -5.20 14.60
N GLU A 242 -24.32 -4.23 13.70
CA GLU A 242 -24.61 -4.35 12.29
C GLU A 242 -23.35 -4.85 11.58
N VAL A 243 -23.37 -6.15 11.30
CA VAL A 243 -22.88 -6.60 10.00
C VAL A 243 -23.66 -5.76 8.97
N CYS A 244 -23.00 -4.89 8.22
CA CYS A 244 -23.61 -4.29 7.03
C CYS A 244 -23.93 -5.40 6.02
N MET A 245 -25.06 -6.08 6.20
CA MET A 245 -25.74 -6.76 5.13
C MET A 245 -26.46 -5.65 4.36
N LEU A 246 -26.04 -5.43 3.12
CA LEU A 246 -26.81 -4.62 2.19
C LEU A 246 -28.21 -5.22 2.14
N LYS A 247 -29.21 -4.39 2.41
CA LYS A 247 -30.60 -4.71 2.15
C LYS A 247 -30.73 -4.84 0.64
N GLU A 248 -30.92 -6.06 0.14
CA GLU A 248 -31.43 -6.27 -1.22
C GLU A 248 -32.90 -5.85 -1.19
N ASP A 249 -33.21 -4.79 -1.93
CA ASP A 249 -34.57 -4.53 -2.45
C ASP A 249 -34.59 -4.98 -3.92
#